data_AF-A0A7J5UWA7-F1
#
_entry.id   AF-A0A7J5UWA7-F1
#
_cell.length_a   1.000
_cell.length_b   1.000
_cell.length_c   1.000
_cell.angle_alpha   90.00
_cell.angle_beta   90.00
_cell.angle_gamma   90.00
#
_symmetry.space_group_name_H-M   'P 1'
#
loop_
_entity.id
_entity.type
_entity.pdbx_description
1 polymer ?
#
loop_
_entity_poly.entity_id
_entity_poly.type
_entity_poly.pdbx_seq_one_letter_code
_entity_poly.pdbx_strand_id
1 'polypeptide(L)'
;MNRLTEKTESFLAIKRVLESHSNAFEGKPNAIAFRDSFFERTATLSQLSAAMVRPVKSLYTTRRDQRLALQQRLLLITDFGIMLAKNAQNNGMLSIFLHYKKRLRSISVAAMLQVATDELQLLDQHRSLAEALGLPATEIQDLQQLITDLRALYELTQNQLDQRRNQRLRALALINECQDILKFELDKFVSFHAGEWPVLSQNYSHLRRRRRRHQSNKLNETSDIIGTVSDAGTGLPVAGATVKLIEQGWTITTDGDGDFLFDELPAGHLTLSCHASGYEVPEIAAIVLGMNDHVVWNFQLTKLASGN
;
A
#
# COMPACT_ATOMS: atom_id res chain seq x y z
N MET A 1 10.85 6.53 1.86
CA MET A 1 12.25 7.02 1.92
C MET A 1 13.01 6.38 3.05
N ASN A 2 12.46 6.41 4.27
CA ASN A 2 13.15 5.95 5.49
C ASN A 2 13.78 4.56 5.39
N ARG A 3 13.08 3.57 4.81
CA ARG A 3 13.65 2.20 4.70
C ARG A 3 14.89 2.09 3.82
N LEU A 4 15.02 2.89 2.76
CA LEU A 4 16.19 2.84 1.89
C LEU A 4 17.39 3.49 2.58
N THR A 5 17.18 4.67 3.16
CA THR A 5 18.22 5.41 3.88
C THR A 5 18.71 4.63 5.11
N GLU A 6 17.79 4.05 5.89
CA GLU A 6 18.13 3.16 7.02
C GLU A 6 18.98 1.96 6.57
N LYS A 7 18.68 1.37 5.40
CA LYS A 7 19.45 0.25 4.87
C LYS A 7 20.83 0.66 4.40
N THR A 8 20.93 1.80 3.71
CA THR A 8 22.21 2.37 3.29
C THR A 8 23.08 2.69 4.51
N GLU A 9 22.53 3.33 5.54
CA GLU A 9 23.23 3.65 6.79
C GLU A 9 23.71 2.38 7.52
N SER A 10 22.88 1.33 7.55
CA SER A 10 23.25 0.04 8.12
C SER A 10 24.42 -0.60 7.39
N PHE A 11 24.44 -0.58 6.06
CA PHE A 11 25.58 -1.09 5.29
C PHE A 11 26.84 -0.23 5.45
N LEU A 12 26.70 1.10 5.52
CA LEU A 12 27.82 1.99 5.79
C LEU A 12 28.43 1.77 7.18
N ALA A 13 27.61 1.47 8.19
CA ALA A 13 28.10 1.11 9.52
C ALA A 13 28.92 -0.20 9.48
N ILE A 14 28.44 -1.21 8.74
CA ILE A 14 29.18 -2.48 8.55
C ILE A 14 30.50 -2.21 7.82
N LYS A 15 30.47 -1.42 6.74
CA LYS A 15 31.66 -1.01 6.00
C LYS A 15 32.71 -0.38 6.91
N ARG A 16 32.33 0.57 7.78
CA ARG A 16 33.25 1.21 8.74
C ARG A 16 33.91 0.21 9.70
N VAL A 17 33.16 -0.77 10.19
CA VAL A 17 33.72 -1.82 11.06
C VAL A 17 34.75 -2.67 10.31
N LEU A 18 34.45 -3.05 9.07
CA LEU A 18 35.37 -3.81 8.23
C LEU A 18 36.64 -3.00 7.86
N GLU A 19 36.49 -1.70 7.58
CA GLU A 19 37.62 -0.79 7.30
C GLU A 19 38.54 -0.63 8.52
N SER A 20 37.99 -0.49 9.73
CA SER A 20 38.77 -0.37 10.96
C SER A 20 39.58 -1.63 11.32
N HIS A 21 39.28 -2.78 10.69
CA HIS A 21 39.95 -4.06 10.91
C HIS A 21 40.52 -4.62 9.61
N SER A 22 41.20 -3.79 8.81
CA SER A 22 41.82 -4.18 7.53
C SER A 22 42.76 -5.38 7.67
N ASN A 23 43.49 -5.47 8.78
CA ASN A 23 44.50 -6.50 9.05
C ASN A 23 43.91 -7.92 9.05
N ALA A 24 42.62 -8.08 9.38
CA ALA A 24 41.96 -9.39 9.40
C ALA A 24 41.88 -10.04 7.99
N PHE A 25 41.99 -9.21 6.94
CA PHE A 25 41.90 -9.60 5.53
C PHE A 25 43.27 -9.74 4.84
N GLU A 26 44.36 -9.35 5.51
CA GLU A 26 45.70 -9.42 4.92
C GLU A 26 46.11 -10.86 4.61
N GLY A 27 46.77 -11.05 3.45
CA GLY A 27 47.18 -12.38 2.98
C GLY A 27 46.04 -13.26 2.46
N LYS A 28 44.79 -12.78 2.41
CA LYS A 28 43.61 -13.55 1.99
C LYS A 28 42.96 -12.91 0.74
N PRO A 29 43.41 -13.23 -0.48
CA PRO A 29 43.02 -12.51 -1.71
C PRO A 29 41.52 -12.57 -2.00
N ASN A 30 40.89 -13.74 -1.80
CA ASN A 30 39.44 -13.89 -1.99
C ASN A 30 38.64 -13.08 -0.95
N ALA A 31 39.17 -12.93 0.27
CA ALA A 31 38.52 -12.16 1.33
C ALA A 31 38.58 -10.66 1.09
N ILE A 32 39.69 -10.21 0.52
CA ILE A 32 39.84 -8.84 0.03
C ILE A 32 38.84 -8.58 -1.11
N ALA A 33 38.73 -9.51 -2.08
CA ALA A 33 37.86 -9.35 -3.23
C ALA A 33 36.37 -9.19 -2.87
N PHE A 34 35.82 -10.04 -2.00
CA PHE A 34 34.42 -9.88 -1.58
C PHE A 34 34.18 -8.64 -0.71
N ARG A 35 35.16 -8.24 0.11
CA ARG A 35 35.09 -7.02 0.92
C ARG A 35 35.02 -5.79 0.02
N ASP A 36 35.89 -5.72 -0.98
CA ASP A 36 35.98 -4.58 -1.89
C ASP A 36 34.72 -4.51 -2.78
N SER A 37 34.21 -5.65 -3.26
CA SER A 37 32.91 -5.73 -3.94
C SER A 37 31.76 -5.19 -3.07
N PHE A 38 31.73 -5.52 -1.77
CA PHE A 38 30.75 -4.95 -0.84
C PHE A 38 30.93 -3.43 -0.67
N PHE A 39 32.15 -2.93 -0.62
CA PHE A 39 32.44 -1.50 -0.46
C PHE A 39 32.01 -0.68 -1.67
N GLU A 40 32.28 -1.17 -2.88
CA GLU A 40 31.86 -0.53 -4.13
C GLU A 40 30.33 -0.45 -4.25
N ARG A 41 29.64 -1.56 -3.97
CA ARG A 41 28.16 -1.62 -4.00
C ARG A 41 27.54 -0.73 -2.93
N THR A 42 28.13 -0.67 -1.75
CA THR A 42 27.66 0.23 -0.68
C THR A 42 27.87 1.70 -1.05
N ALA A 43 29.00 2.05 -1.70
CA ALA A 43 29.27 3.41 -2.15
C ALA A 43 28.28 3.87 -3.24
N THR A 44 28.04 3.02 -4.24
CA THR A 44 27.05 3.31 -5.30
C THR A 44 25.63 3.41 -4.73
N LEU A 45 25.25 2.54 -3.79
CA LEU A 45 23.97 2.63 -3.09
C LEU A 45 23.83 3.95 -2.31
N SER A 46 24.90 4.43 -1.67
CA SER A 46 24.90 5.72 -0.97
C SER A 46 24.67 6.89 -1.92
N GLN A 47 25.35 6.92 -3.07
CA GLN A 47 25.15 7.95 -4.11
C GLN A 47 23.71 7.96 -4.63
N LEU A 48 23.15 6.78 -4.92
CA LEU A 48 21.76 6.65 -5.36
C LEU A 48 20.77 7.13 -4.29
N SER A 49 21.03 6.81 -3.01
CA SER A 49 20.17 7.27 -1.91
C SER A 49 20.15 8.80 -1.80
N ALA A 50 21.31 9.45 -1.96
CA ALA A 50 21.44 10.92 -1.93
C ALA A 50 20.71 11.59 -3.09
N ALA A 51 20.82 11.06 -4.31
CA ALA A 51 20.09 11.55 -5.48
C ALA A 51 18.56 11.47 -5.30
N MET A 52 18.10 10.51 -4.51
CA MET A 52 16.68 10.28 -4.26
C MET A 52 16.10 11.09 -3.09
N VAL A 53 16.88 11.90 -2.34
CA VAL A 53 16.40 12.64 -1.14
C VAL A 53 15.26 13.63 -1.43
N ARG A 54 15.24 14.26 -2.61
CA ARG A 54 14.17 15.20 -2.96
C ARG A 54 12.83 14.44 -3.10
N PRO A 55 11.70 14.95 -2.59
CA PRO A 55 10.41 14.27 -2.72
C PRO A 55 9.96 14.15 -4.18
N VAL A 56 9.08 13.20 -4.49
CA VAL A 56 8.50 13.07 -5.85
C VAL A 56 7.57 14.26 -6.14
N LYS A 57 6.87 14.76 -5.12
CA LYS A 57 5.95 15.89 -5.23
C LYS A 57 6.60 17.14 -5.82
N SER A 58 7.83 17.45 -5.43
CA SER A 58 8.55 18.63 -5.93
C SER A 58 8.89 18.54 -7.42
N LEU A 59 8.80 17.36 -8.06
CA LEU A 59 9.08 17.21 -9.48
C LEU A 59 7.89 17.59 -10.37
N TYR A 60 6.66 17.46 -9.88
CA TYR A 60 5.46 17.70 -10.69
C TYR A 60 4.65 18.94 -10.29
N THR A 61 5.04 19.65 -9.23
CA THR A 61 4.36 20.88 -8.77
C THR A 61 4.38 21.96 -9.85
N THR A 62 5.55 22.31 -10.37
CA THR A 62 5.72 23.32 -11.41
C THR A 62 4.92 22.96 -12.67
N ARG A 63 4.97 21.69 -13.10
CA ARG A 63 4.18 21.19 -14.23
C ARG A 63 2.68 21.31 -13.98
N ARG A 64 2.22 21.03 -12.76
CA ARG A 64 0.79 21.15 -12.39
C ARG A 64 0.35 22.60 -12.49
N ASP A 65 1.15 23.53 -11.99
CA ASP A 65 0.80 24.95 -11.97
C ASP A 65 0.81 25.54 -13.39
N GLN A 66 1.79 25.16 -14.23
CA GLN A 66 1.83 25.51 -15.66
C GLN A 66 0.68 24.90 -16.47
N ARG A 67 0.28 23.66 -16.16
CA ARG A 67 -0.91 23.05 -16.75
C ARG A 67 -2.17 23.86 -16.43
N LEU A 68 -2.31 24.34 -15.19
CA LEU A 68 -3.46 25.16 -14.80
C LEU A 68 -3.45 26.51 -15.50
N ALA A 69 -2.29 27.15 -15.62
CA ALA A 69 -2.13 28.40 -16.36
C ALA A 69 -2.54 28.24 -17.84
N LEU A 70 -2.01 27.21 -18.52
CA LEU A 70 -2.41 26.90 -19.91
C LEU A 70 -3.91 26.61 -20.00
N GLN A 71 -4.48 25.82 -19.09
CA GLN A 71 -5.90 25.48 -19.11
C GLN A 71 -6.79 26.73 -19.00
N GLN A 72 -6.46 27.65 -18.08
CA GLN A 72 -7.22 28.89 -17.90
C GLN A 72 -7.15 29.76 -19.15
N ARG A 73 -5.95 29.93 -19.71
CA ARG A 73 -5.74 30.72 -20.93
C ARG A 73 -6.46 30.12 -22.13
N LEU A 74 -6.35 28.81 -22.28
CA LEU A 74 -6.95 28.07 -23.39
C LEU A 74 -8.47 28.14 -23.33
N LEU A 75 -9.11 28.07 -22.16
CA LEU A 75 -10.56 28.25 -22.05
C LEU A 75 -11.04 29.62 -22.56
N LEU A 76 -10.30 30.70 -22.28
CA LEU A 76 -10.62 32.03 -22.80
C LEU A 76 -10.48 32.07 -24.33
N ILE A 77 -9.44 31.44 -24.86
CA ILE A 77 -9.19 31.36 -26.29
C ILE A 77 -10.24 30.48 -27.00
N THR A 78 -10.67 29.39 -26.40
CA THR A 78 -11.79 28.58 -26.89
C THR A 78 -13.08 29.39 -26.94
N ASP A 79 -13.35 30.21 -25.91
CA ASP A 79 -14.54 31.08 -25.88
C ASP A 79 -14.49 32.14 -26.98
N PHE A 80 -13.31 32.73 -27.22
CA PHE A 80 -13.08 33.61 -28.35
C PHE A 80 -13.26 32.87 -29.69
N GLY A 81 -12.74 31.65 -29.81
CA GLY A 81 -12.89 30.80 -30.98
C GLY A 81 -14.35 30.48 -31.34
N ILE A 82 -15.22 30.30 -30.33
CA ILE A 82 -16.68 30.16 -30.53
C ILE A 82 -17.27 31.44 -31.12
N MET A 83 -16.89 32.60 -30.60
CA MET A 83 -17.34 33.90 -31.11
C MET A 83 -16.88 34.11 -32.56
N LEU A 84 -15.61 33.82 -32.84
CA LEU A 84 -15.02 33.93 -34.16
C LEU A 84 -15.70 32.98 -35.16
N ALA A 85 -15.93 31.73 -34.78
CA ALA A 85 -16.62 30.75 -35.63
C ALA A 85 -18.05 31.18 -35.96
N LYS A 86 -18.76 31.81 -35.01
CA LYS A 86 -20.08 32.38 -35.25
C LYS A 86 -20.04 33.58 -36.20
N ASN A 87 -19.08 34.48 -36.04
CA ASN A 87 -18.91 35.62 -36.92
C ASN A 87 -18.55 35.19 -38.36
N ALA A 88 -17.65 34.21 -38.49
CA ALA A 88 -17.25 33.61 -39.76
C ALA A 88 -18.31 32.69 -40.40
N GLN A 89 -19.47 32.47 -39.75
CA GLN A 89 -20.53 31.55 -40.17
C GLN A 89 -20.03 30.10 -40.44
N ASN A 90 -18.96 29.68 -39.76
CA ASN A 90 -18.34 28.37 -39.94
C ASN A 90 -18.86 27.37 -38.89
N ASN A 91 -19.87 26.58 -39.27
CA ASN A 91 -20.47 25.58 -38.39
C ASN A 91 -19.51 24.45 -37.98
N GLY A 92 -18.55 24.10 -38.85
CA GLY A 92 -17.52 23.09 -38.55
C GLY A 92 -16.61 23.57 -37.42
N MET A 93 -16.05 24.76 -37.58
CA MET A 93 -15.21 25.41 -36.56
C MET A 93 -15.96 25.58 -35.23
N LEU A 94 -17.23 25.99 -35.28
CA LEU A 94 -18.07 26.12 -34.09
C LEU A 94 -18.21 24.80 -33.33
N SER A 95 -18.46 23.70 -34.05
CA SER A 95 -18.58 22.37 -33.44
C SER A 95 -17.28 21.92 -32.76
N ILE A 96 -16.13 22.26 -33.34
CA ILE A 96 -14.80 21.93 -32.81
C ILE A 96 -14.57 22.65 -31.49
N PHE A 97 -14.75 23.98 -31.44
CA PHE A 97 -14.55 24.73 -30.20
C PHE A 97 -15.54 24.34 -29.10
N LEU A 98 -16.80 24.07 -29.43
CA LEU A 98 -17.77 23.58 -28.44
C LEU A 98 -17.38 22.22 -27.86
N HIS A 99 -16.81 21.33 -28.68
CA HIS A 99 -16.26 20.05 -28.23
C HIS A 99 -15.04 20.25 -27.33
N TYR A 100 -14.11 21.13 -27.72
CA TYR A 100 -12.93 21.47 -26.92
C TYR A 100 -13.31 22.08 -25.57
N LYS A 101 -14.23 23.03 -25.53
CA LYS A 101 -14.75 23.64 -24.30
C LYS A 101 -15.25 22.61 -23.29
N LYS A 102 -16.00 21.60 -23.76
CA LYS A 102 -16.49 20.51 -22.90
C LYS A 102 -15.37 19.63 -22.37
N ARG A 103 -14.34 19.34 -23.18
CA ARG A 103 -13.27 18.40 -22.86
C ARG A 103 -12.13 19.01 -22.04
N LEU A 104 -11.85 20.30 -22.20
CA LEU A 104 -10.68 20.97 -21.61
C LEU A 104 -10.55 20.81 -20.08
N ARG A 105 -11.65 20.52 -19.38
CA ARG A 105 -11.66 20.29 -17.93
C ARG A 105 -11.06 18.94 -17.51
N SER A 106 -11.14 17.91 -18.37
CA SER A 106 -10.85 16.51 -18.00
C SER A 106 -9.77 15.83 -18.85
N ILE A 107 -9.12 16.54 -19.76
CA ILE A 107 -8.09 15.96 -20.64
C ILE A 107 -6.69 15.88 -20.00
N SER A 108 -5.88 14.97 -20.56
CA SER A 108 -4.47 14.83 -20.24
C SER A 108 -3.64 16.02 -20.74
N VAL A 109 -2.43 16.20 -20.22
CA VAL A 109 -1.51 17.27 -20.67
C VAL A 109 -1.17 17.12 -22.15
N ALA A 110 -0.89 15.89 -22.61
CA ALA A 110 -0.59 15.63 -24.02
C ALA A 110 -1.76 16.02 -24.94
N ALA A 111 -2.99 15.66 -24.57
CA ALA A 111 -4.18 16.04 -25.32
C ALA A 111 -4.43 17.56 -25.27
N MET A 112 -4.17 18.21 -24.13
CA MET A 112 -4.29 19.67 -23.99
C MET A 112 -3.31 20.42 -24.89
N LEU A 113 -2.06 19.97 -24.99
CA LEU A 113 -1.08 20.55 -25.90
C LEU A 113 -1.49 20.40 -27.37
N GLN A 114 -2.11 19.27 -27.73
CA GLN A 114 -2.64 19.05 -29.07
C GLN A 114 -3.82 20.00 -29.38
N VAL A 115 -4.79 20.08 -28.45
CA VAL A 115 -5.93 21.01 -28.57
C VAL A 115 -5.44 22.46 -28.69
N ALA A 116 -4.48 22.87 -27.85
CA ALA A 116 -3.94 24.23 -27.89
C ALA A 116 -3.26 24.56 -29.22
N THR A 117 -2.54 23.58 -29.80
CA THR A 117 -1.88 23.75 -31.10
C THR A 117 -2.91 23.84 -32.22
N ASP A 118 -3.96 23.02 -32.18
CA ASP A 118 -5.05 23.05 -33.16
C ASP A 118 -5.86 24.35 -33.10
N GLU A 119 -6.22 24.82 -31.90
CA GLU A 119 -6.92 26.10 -31.73
C GLU A 119 -6.09 27.27 -32.28
N LEU A 120 -4.78 27.29 -32.04
CA LEU A 120 -3.90 28.30 -32.64
C LEU A 120 -3.89 28.24 -34.17
N GLN A 121 -3.86 27.04 -34.75
CA GLN A 121 -3.90 26.87 -36.21
C GLN A 121 -5.24 27.36 -36.79
N LEU A 122 -6.36 27.06 -36.12
CA LEU A 122 -7.69 27.50 -36.52
C LEU A 122 -7.86 29.02 -36.43
N LEU A 123 -7.26 29.65 -35.42
CA LEU A 123 -7.26 31.12 -35.27
C LEU A 123 -6.39 31.80 -36.32
N ASP A 124 -5.22 31.24 -36.63
CA ASP A 124 -4.31 31.80 -37.65
C ASP A 124 -4.95 31.75 -39.05
N GLN A 125 -5.73 30.71 -39.37
CA GLN A 125 -6.53 30.63 -40.60
C GLN A 125 -7.55 31.76 -40.74
N HIS A 126 -7.99 32.37 -39.63
CA HIS A 126 -8.99 33.45 -39.59
C HIS A 126 -8.42 34.72 -38.95
N ARG A 127 -7.11 34.96 -39.10
CA ARG A 127 -6.39 36.01 -38.39
C ARG A 127 -6.96 37.42 -38.57
N SER A 128 -7.34 37.79 -39.80
CA SER A 128 -7.92 39.12 -40.08
C SER A 128 -9.22 39.36 -39.32
N LEU A 129 -10.09 38.35 -39.24
CA LEU A 129 -11.33 38.41 -38.46
C LEU A 129 -11.05 38.39 -36.96
N ALA A 130 -10.04 37.63 -36.52
CA ALA A 130 -9.63 37.60 -35.11
C ALA A 130 -9.13 38.95 -34.62
N GLU A 131 -8.28 39.62 -35.41
CA GLU A 131 -7.77 40.96 -35.12
C GLU A 131 -8.92 41.99 -35.10
N ALA A 132 -9.86 41.90 -36.05
CA ALA A 132 -11.04 42.77 -36.07
C ALA A 132 -11.99 42.56 -34.87
N LEU A 133 -12.05 41.34 -34.32
CA LEU A 133 -12.82 40.99 -33.12
C LEU A 133 -12.09 41.33 -31.81
N GLY A 134 -10.88 41.89 -31.88
CA GLY A 134 -10.15 42.38 -30.72
C GLY A 134 -9.25 41.34 -30.04
N LEU A 135 -8.81 40.29 -30.73
CA LEU A 135 -7.74 39.41 -30.23
C LEU A 135 -6.37 40.04 -30.51
N PRO A 136 -5.64 40.55 -29.49
CA PRO A 136 -4.32 41.12 -29.72
C PRO A 136 -3.29 40.01 -29.98
N ALA A 137 -2.28 40.33 -30.80
CA ALA A 137 -1.20 39.40 -31.13
C ALA A 137 -0.42 38.91 -29.89
N THR A 138 -0.39 39.70 -28.82
CA THR A 138 0.26 39.34 -27.55
C THR A 138 -0.39 38.12 -26.90
N GLU A 139 -1.71 37.97 -26.99
CA GLU A 139 -2.43 36.84 -26.41
C GLU A 139 -2.07 35.52 -27.09
N ILE A 140 -1.86 35.55 -28.41
CA ILE A 140 -1.40 34.41 -29.21
C ILE A 140 0.03 34.05 -28.83
N GLN A 141 0.91 35.05 -28.69
CA GLN A 141 2.31 34.86 -28.28
C GLN A 141 2.40 34.27 -26.87
N ASP A 142 1.62 34.76 -25.92
CA ASP A 142 1.55 34.23 -24.56
C ASP A 142 1.11 32.76 -24.56
N LEU A 143 0.09 32.42 -25.35
CA LEU A 143 -0.37 31.02 -25.46
C LEU A 143 0.71 30.13 -26.08
N GLN A 144 1.39 30.59 -27.13
CA GLN A 144 2.51 29.87 -27.76
C GLN A 144 3.66 29.62 -26.77
N GLN A 145 3.97 30.61 -25.94
CA GLN A 145 4.99 30.48 -24.91
C GLN A 145 4.57 29.44 -23.85
N LEU A 146 3.33 29.52 -23.35
CA LEU A 146 2.79 28.54 -22.40
C LEU A 146 2.79 27.10 -22.95
N ILE A 147 2.47 26.90 -24.23
CA ILE A 147 2.54 25.60 -24.90
C ILE A 147 3.98 25.07 -24.91
N THR A 148 4.92 25.92 -25.31
CA THR A 148 6.35 25.58 -25.42
C THR A 148 6.93 25.20 -24.06
N ASP A 149 6.67 26.04 -23.05
CA ASP A 149 7.14 25.82 -21.68
C ASP A 149 6.54 24.56 -21.07
N LEU A 150 5.22 24.34 -21.22
CA LEU A 150 4.58 23.15 -20.69
C LEU A 150 5.06 21.87 -21.40
N ARG A 151 5.33 21.92 -22.71
CA ARG A 151 5.88 20.79 -23.46
C ARG A 151 7.26 20.41 -22.94
N ALA A 152 8.17 21.38 -22.83
CA ALA A 152 9.51 21.16 -22.29
C ALA A 152 9.47 20.63 -20.85
N LEU A 153 8.63 21.22 -19.99
CA LEU A 153 8.44 20.74 -18.61
C LEU A 153 7.84 19.35 -18.55
N TYR A 154 6.91 19.01 -19.44
CA TYR A 154 6.29 17.68 -19.48
C TYR A 154 7.34 16.60 -19.77
N GLU A 155 8.17 16.80 -20.79
CA GLU A 155 9.26 15.88 -21.16
C GLU A 155 10.30 15.77 -20.05
N LEU A 156 10.77 16.90 -19.51
CA LEU A 156 11.72 16.94 -18.41
C LEU A 156 11.20 16.16 -17.19
N THR A 157 9.94 16.40 -16.81
CA THR A 157 9.32 15.74 -15.65
C THR A 157 9.24 14.23 -15.86
N GLN A 158 8.85 13.78 -17.07
CA GLN A 158 8.80 12.34 -17.39
C GLN A 158 10.18 11.69 -17.30
N ASN A 159 11.19 12.30 -17.95
CA ASN A 159 12.56 11.80 -17.92
C ASN A 159 13.10 11.68 -16.47
N GLN A 160 12.83 12.67 -15.62
CA GLN A 160 13.23 12.63 -14.21
C GLN A 160 12.51 11.53 -13.41
N LEU A 161 11.23 11.27 -13.70
CA LEU A 161 10.47 10.19 -13.05
C LEU A 161 10.98 8.82 -13.48
N ASP A 162 11.28 8.63 -14.75
CA ASP A 162 11.86 7.39 -15.28
C ASP A 162 13.26 7.14 -14.74
N GLN A 163 14.12 8.17 -14.70
CA GLN A 163 15.42 8.10 -14.04
C GLN A 163 15.29 7.67 -12.59
N ARG A 164 14.34 8.24 -11.82
CA ARG A 164 14.09 7.84 -10.43
C ARG A 164 13.61 6.41 -10.30
N ARG A 165 12.74 5.96 -11.20
CA ARG A 165 12.29 4.57 -11.23
C ARG A 165 13.47 3.62 -11.45
N ASN A 166 14.33 3.93 -12.41
CA ASN A 166 15.53 3.13 -12.71
C ASN A 166 16.54 3.15 -11.56
N GLN A 167 16.80 4.32 -10.96
CA GLN A 167 17.64 4.46 -9.76
C GLN A 167 17.12 3.63 -8.59
N ARG A 168 15.80 3.62 -8.36
CA ARG A 168 15.17 2.82 -7.31
C ARG A 168 15.31 1.32 -7.57
N LEU A 169 15.09 0.87 -8.80
CA LEU A 169 15.28 -0.53 -9.18
C LEU A 169 16.74 -0.96 -8.98
N ARG A 170 17.69 -0.12 -9.41
CA ARG A 170 19.12 -0.39 -9.21
C ARG A 170 19.50 -0.42 -7.73
N ALA A 171 18.97 0.49 -6.92
CA ALA A 171 19.21 0.51 -5.47
C ALA A 171 18.68 -0.76 -4.79
N LEU A 172 17.50 -1.25 -5.18
CA LEU A 172 16.96 -2.52 -4.67
C LEU A 172 17.83 -3.72 -5.07
N ALA A 173 18.31 -3.76 -6.31
CA ALA A 173 19.25 -4.79 -6.77
C ALA A 173 20.54 -4.76 -5.95
N LEU A 174 21.15 -3.58 -5.76
CA LEU A 174 22.35 -3.40 -4.93
C LEU A 174 22.15 -3.85 -3.49
N ILE A 175 20.96 -3.62 -2.91
CA ILE A 175 20.64 -4.10 -1.56
C ILE A 175 20.68 -5.63 -1.50
N ASN A 176 20.11 -6.32 -2.50
CA ASN A 176 20.14 -7.78 -2.55
C ASN A 176 21.56 -8.29 -2.76
N GLU A 177 22.30 -7.72 -3.71
CA GLU A 177 23.70 -8.06 -3.96
C GLU A 177 24.57 -7.87 -2.69
N CYS A 178 24.38 -6.78 -1.95
CA CYS A 178 25.05 -6.55 -0.66
C CYS A 178 24.62 -7.58 0.40
N GLN A 179 23.33 -7.96 0.45
CA GLN A 179 22.85 -8.97 1.40
C GLN A 179 23.44 -10.34 1.11
N ASP A 180 23.59 -10.70 -0.17
CA ASP A 180 24.17 -11.97 -0.59
C ASP A 180 25.66 -12.05 -0.22
N ILE A 181 26.44 -11.01 -0.55
CA ILE A 181 27.85 -10.91 -0.13
C ILE A 181 27.95 -11.02 1.39
N LEU A 182 27.11 -10.30 2.12
CA LEU A 182 27.14 -10.38 3.58
C LEU A 182 26.79 -11.77 4.10
N LYS A 183 25.73 -12.42 3.57
CA LYS A 183 25.21 -13.70 4.08
C LYS A 183 26.12 -14.88 3.75
N PHE A 184 26.65 -14.92 2.53
CA PHE A 184 27.36 -16.09 2.00
C PHE A 184 28.87 -15.96 2.13
N GLU A 185 29.42 -14.74 2.19
CA GLU A 185 30.86 -14.50 2.20
C GLU A 185 31.31 -13.89 3.54
N LEU A 186 30.94 -12.63 3.82
CA LEU A 186 31.45 -11.89 5.00
C LEU A 186 30.99 -12.49 6.33
N ASP A 187 29.73 -12.89 6.48
CA ASP A 187 29.23 -13.53 7.71
C ASP A 187 29.97 -14.82 8.00
N LYS A 188 30.26 -15.62 6.96
CA LYS A 188 30.97 -16.89 7.09
C LYS A 188 32.42 -16.65 7.46
N PHE A 189 33.06 -15.69 6.81
CA PHE A 189 34.42 -15.29 7.10
C PHE A 189 34.60 -14.80 8.53
N VAL A 190 33.76 -13.85 8.98
CA VAL A 190 33.83 -13.29 10.33
C VAL A 190 33.52 -14.36 11.39
N SER A 191 32.57 -15.25 11.12
CA SER A 191 32.26 -16.37 12.04
C SER A 191 33.41 -17.37 12.14
N PHE A 192 34.09 -17.67 11.02
CA PHE A 192 35.21 -18.61 11.00
C PHE A 192 36.43 -18.06 11.75
N HIS A 193 36.76 -16.78 11.54
CA HIS A 193 37.89 -16.11 12.20
C HIS A 193 37.55 -15.47 13.56
N ALA A 194 36.42 -15.85 14.17
CA ALA A 194 35.97 -15.24 15.43
C ALA A 194 36.96 -15.44 16.60
N GLY A 195 37.73 -16.54 16.58
CA GLY A 195 38.76 -16.82 17.59
C GLY A 195 40.02 -15.95 17.42
N GLU A 196 40.42 -15.65 16.18
CA GLU A 196 41.56 -14.78 15.87
C GLU A 196 41.23 -13.29 16.10
N TRP A 197 39.99 -12.89 15.77
CA TRP A 197 39.56 -11.48 15.80
C TRP A 197 38.25 -11.29 16.58
N PRO A 198 38.28 -11.41 17.92
CA PRO A 198 37.07 -11.37 18.74
C PRO A 198 36.38 -10.00 18.71
N VAL A 199 37.15 -8.90 18.72
CA VAL A 199 36.61 -7.53 18.68
C VAL A 199 35.86 -7.25 17.37
N LEU A 200 36.44 -7.67 16.25
CA LEU A 200 35.79 -7.57 14.93
C LEU A 200 34.47 -8.34 14.92
N SER A 201 34.49 -9.60 15.36
CA SER A 201 33.31 -10.47 15.37
C SER A 201 32.18 -9.93 16.25
N GLN A 202 32.51 -9.42 17.43
CA GLN A 202 31.55 -8.76 18.32
C GLN A 202 30.90 -7.55 17.64
N ASN A 203 31.70 -6.57 17.20
CA ASN A 203 31.21 -5.35 16.56
C ASN A 203 30.39 -5.64 15.30
N TYR A 204 30.86 -6.55 14.46
CA TYR A 204 30.18 -6.96 13.24
C TYR A 204 28.84 -7.66 13.56
N SER A 205 28.83 -8.60 14.52
CA SER A 205 27.60 -9.32 14.89
C SER A 205 26.54 -8.42 15.51
N HIS A 206 26.94 -7.39 16.28
CA HIS A 206 26.01 -6.39 16.81
C HIS A 206 25.28 -5.62 15.70
N LEU A 207 25.98 -5.24 14.63
CA LEU A 207 25.37 -4.56 13.47
C LEU A 207 24.52 -5.50 12.60
N ARG A 208 24.88 -6.78 12.53
CA ARG A 208 24.18 -7.79 11.71
C ARG A 208 22.96 -8.40 12.39
N ARG A 209 22.88 -8.40 13.72
CA ARG A 209 21.73 -8.92 14.46
C ARG A 209 20.46 -8.14 14.05
N ARG A 210 19.58 -8.81 13.30
CA ARG A 210 18.20 -8.31 13.12
C ARG A 210 17.61 -8.10 14.50
N ARG A 211 17.06 -6.90 14.77
CA ARG A 211 16.06 -6.74 15.83
C ARG A 211 15.00 -7.81 15.57
N ARG A 212 14.98 -8.87 16.38
CA ARG A 212 13.90 -9.85 16.33
C ARG A 212 12.63 -9.01 16.53
N ARG A 213 11.76 -8.96 15.53
CA ARG A 213 10.37 -8.61 15.82
C ARG A 213 9.96 -9.62 16.86
N HIS A 214 9.56 -9.14 18.04
CA HIS A 214 8.88 -9.97 19.01
C HIS A 214 7.61 -10.44 18.29
N GLN A 215 7.69 -11.58 17.62
CA GLN A 215 6.52 -12.26 17.12
C GLN A 215 5.87 -12.74 18.41
N SER A 216 4.86 -12.02 18.87
CA SER A 216 3.96 -12.52 19.89
C SER A 216 3.38 -13.81 19.34
N ASN A 217 4.01 -14.95 19.63
CA ASN A 217 3.36 -16.24 19.52
C ASN A 217 2.35 -16.26 20.66
N LYS A 218 1.15 -15.78 20.36
CA LYS A 218 -0.02 -15.98 21.20
C LYS A 218 -1.15 -16.43 20.27
N LEU A 219 -1.22 -17.73 20.06
CA LEU A 219 -2.43 -18.40 19.60
C LEU A 219 -2.95 -19.11 20.84
N ASN A 220 -4.07 -18.63 21.40
CA ASN A 220 -4.83 -19.44 22.33
C ASN A 220 -5.59 -20.44 21.46
N GLU A 221 -5.27 -21.73 21.60
CA GLU A 221 -5.89 -22.83 20.85
C GLU A 221 -7.22 -23.22 21.51
N THR A 222 -8.20 -22.31 21.51
CA THR A 222 -9.50 -22.58 22.11
C THR A 222 -10.63 -22.43 21.10
N SER A 223 -11.60 -23.32 21.19
CA SER A 223 -12.81 -23.40 20.36
C SER A 223 -14.01 -22.80 21.10
N ASP A 224 -15.11 -22.54 20.40
CA ASP A 224 -16.35 -22.07 21.02
C ASP A 224 -17.59 -22.84 20.52
N ILE A 225 -18.64 -22.84 21.36
CA ILE A 225 -19.97 -23.32 21.02
C ILE A 225 -20.97 -22.20 21.29
N ILE A 226 -21.69 -21.80 20.25
CA ILE A 226 -22.79 -20.83 20.34
C ILE A 226 -24.09 -21.57 20.07
N GLY A 227 -25.19 -21.14 20.69
CA GLY A 227 -26.46 -21.78 20.44
C GLY A 227 -27.63 -20.98 20.96
N THR A 228 -28.81 -21.40 20.53
CA THR A 228 -30.08 -20.81 20.94
C THR A 228 -31.00 -21.90 21.50
N VAL A 229 -31.80 -21.55 22.50
CA VAL A 229 -32.83 -22.43 23.07
C VAL A 229 -34.20 -21.86 22.74
N SER A 230 -35.02 -22.64 22.04
CA SER A 230 -36.34 -22.24 21.57
C SER A 230 -37.42 -23.24 21.94
N ASP A 231 -38.67 -22.78 22.03
CA ASP A 231 -39.84 -23.60 22.27
C ASP A 231 -40.29 -24.27 20.97
N ALA A 232 -40.37 -25.60 20.94
CA ALA A 232 -40.70 -26.37 19.74
C ALA A 232 -42.14 -26.13 19.23
N GLY A 233 -43.07 -25.75 20.11
CA GLY A 233 -44.47 -25.53 19.76
C GLY A 233 -44.78 -24.11 19.29
N THR A 234 -44.09 -23.10 19.85
CA THR A 234 -44.34 -21.69 19.51
C THR A 234 -43.25 -21.05 18.65
N GLY A 235 -42.05 -21.65 18.59
CA GLY A 235 -40.88 -21.10 17.91
C GLY A 235 -40.27 -19.88 18.61
N LEU A 236 -40.76 -19.51 19.79
CA LEU A 236 -40.24 -18.38 20.57
C LEU A 236 -38.99 -18.79 21.37
N PRO A 237 -38.04 -17.86 21.61
CA PRO A 237 -36.86 -18.14 22.42
C PRO A 237 -37.23 -18.38 23.89
N VAL A 238 -36.50 -19.29 24.54
CA VAL A 238 -36.68 -19.63 25.96
C VAL A 238 -35.57 -18.97 26.78
N ALA A 239 -35.92 -17.89 27.45
CA ALA A 239 -35.02 -17.19 28.36
C ALA A 239 -34.89 -17.92 29.71
N GLY A 240 -33.69 -17.94 30.29
CA GLY A 240 -33.41 -18.56 31.58
C GLY A 240 -33.31 -20.09 31.56
N ALA A 241 -33.19 -20.71 30.38
CA ALA A 241 -32.86 -22.13 30.26
C ALA A 241 -31.41 -22.37 30.69
N THR A 242 -31.18 -23.42 31.48
CA THR A 242 -29.86 -23.77 31.99
C THR A 242 -29.20 -24.79 31.06
N VAL A 243 -28.15 -24.38 30.35
CA VAL A 243 -27.33 -25.25 29.51
C VAL A 243 -26.06 -25.62 30.29
N LYS A 244 -25.78 -26.91 30.39
CA LYS A 244 -24.65 -27.45 31.11
C LYS A 244 -23.74 -28.25 30.19
N LEU A 245 -22.46 -27.94 30.27
CA LEU A 245 -21.39 -28.71 29.65
C LEU A 245 -20.86 -29.73 30.68
N ILE A 246 -21.06 -31.01 30.41
CA ILE A 246 -20.92 -32.06 31.41
C ILE A 246 -19.46 -32.27 31.83
N GLU A 247 -18.54 -32.32 30.86
CA GLU A 247 -17.12 -32.64 31.07
C GLU A 247 -16.41 -31.59 31.93
N GLN A 248 -16.79 -30.33 31.77
CA GLN A 248 -16.15 -29.19 32.45
C GLN A 248 -16.98 -28.71 33.66
N GLY A 249 -18.21 -29.20 33.79
CA GLY A 249 -19.16 -28.80 34.83
C GLY A 249 -19.67 -27.36 34.67
N TRP A 250 -19.36 -26.70 33.56
CA TRP A 250 -19.76 -25.32 33.30
C TRP A 250 -21.25 -25.26 33.02
N THR A 251 -21.90 -24.26 33.60
CA THR A 251 -23.35 -24.09 33.50
C THR A 251 -23.63 -22.63 33.18
N ILE A 252 -24.38 -22.41 32.11
CA ILE A 252 -24.74 -21.09 31.60
C ILE A 252 -26.26 -21.03 31.49
N THR A 253 -26.83 -19.89 31.83
CA THR A 253 -28.26 -19.62 31.64
C THR A 253 -28.46 -18.80 30.38
N THR A 254 -29.43 -19.18 29.54
CA THR A 254 -29.76 -18.44 28.32
C THR A 254 -30.26 -17.04 28.66
N ASP A 255 -29.95 -16.09 27.79
CA ASP A 255 -30.38 -14.70 27.93
C ASP A 255 -31.83 -14.47 27.46
N GLY A 256 -32.24 -13.20 27.40
CA GLY A 256 -33.62 -12.82 27.01
C GLY A 256 -34.01 -13.23 25.59
N ASP A 257 -33.03 -13.46 24.72
CA ASP A 257 -33.23 -13.90 23.33
C ASP A 257 -32.99 -15.41 23.16
N GLY A 258 -32.75 -16.12 24.26
CA GLY A 258 -32.58 -17.58 24.29
C GLY A 258 -31.16 -18.04 23.95
N ASP A 259 -30.19 -17.14 23.85
CA ASP A 259 -28.85 -17.43 23.38
C ASP A 259 -27.93 -17.91 24.52
N PHE A 260 -26.97 -18.78 24.17
CA PHE A 260 -25.87 -19.20 25.04
C PHE A 260 -24.54 -19.29 24.27
N LEU A 261 -23.44 -19.04 24.96
CA LEU A 261 -22.09 -19.12 24.43
C LEU A 261 -21.17 -19.80 25.45
N PHE A 262 -20.48 -20.84 25.02
CA PHE A 262 -19.33 -21.41 25.70
C PHE A 262 -18.07 -21.09 24.89
N ASP A 263 -17.19 -20.27 25.43
CA ASP A 263 -15.90 -19.93 24.84
C ASP A 263 -14.75 -20.63 25.57
N GLU A 264 -13.54 -20.49 25.04
CA GLU A 264 -12.32 -21.04 25.62
C GLU A 264 -12.29 -22.58 25.79
N LEU A 265 -13.00 -23.32 24.94
CA LEU A 265 -13.12 -24.77 25.04
C LEU A 265 -11.91 -25.51 24.43
N PRO A 266 -11.40 -26.57 25.08
CA PRO A 266 -10.41 -27.47 24.48
C PRO A 266 -11.05 -28.31 23.36
N ALA A 267 -10.26 -28.66 22.34
CA ALA A 267 -10.68 -29.59 21.31
C ALA A 267 -10.93 -31.00 21.89
N GLY A 268 -11.98 -31.68 21.43
CA GLY A 268 -12.35 -33.00 21.93
C GLY A 268 -13.85 -33.28 21.88
N HIS A 269 -14.24 -34.40 22.49
CA HIS A 269 -15.66 -34.78 22.66
C HIS A 269 -16.25 -34.04 23.85
N LEU A 270 -17.35 -33.33 23.61
CA LEU A 270 -18.05 -32.51 24.57
C LEU A 270 -19.55 -32.83 24.55
N THR A 271 -20.17 -32.77 25.72
CA THR A 271 -21.56 -33.19 25.91
C THR A 271 -22.37 -32.07 26.55
N LEU A 272 -23.40 -31.61 25.84
CA LEU A 272 -24.30 -30.55 26.28
C LEU A 272 -25.64 -31.13 26.74
N SER A 273 -26.10 -30.68 27.90
CA SER A 273 -27.46 -30.89 28.38
C SER A 273 -28.16 -29.56 28.61
N CYS A 274 -29.46 -29.50 28.37
CA CYS A 274 -30.27 -28.30 28.56
C CYS A 274 -31.44 -28.62 29.48
N HIS A 275 -31.80 -27.69 30.36
CA HIS A 275 -32.93 -27.81 31.26
C HIS A 275 -33.62 -26.45 31.45
N ALA A 276 -34.95 -26.42 31.31
CA ALA A 276 -35.75 -25.25 31.64
C ALA A 276 -36.97 -25.67 32.47
N SER A 277 -37.36 -24.82 33.43
CA SER A 277 -38.53 -25.10 34.26
C SER A 277 -39.81 -25.07 33.42
N GLY A 278 -40.67 -26.08 33.55
CA GLY A 278 -41.90 -26.21 32.78
C GLY A 278 -41.74 -26.82 31.38
N TYR A 279 -40.52 -27.25 31.02
CA TYR A 279 -40.21 -27.93 29.76
C TYR A 279 -39.69 -29.36 30.02
N GLU A 280 -39.88 -30.24 29.05
CA GLU A 280 -39.26 -31.56 29.03
C GLU A 280 -37.76 -31.42 28.83
N VAL A 281 -37.00 -32.35 29.40
CA VAL A 281 -35.55 -32.40 29.22
C VAL A 281 -35.26 -33.01 27.84
N PRO A 282 -34.60 -32.28 26.93
CA PRO A 282 -34.27 -32.78 25.60
C PRO A 282 -33.16 -33.83 25.68
N GLU A 283 -32.96 -34.57 24.59
CA GLU A 283 -31.84 -35.51 24.49
C GLU A 283 -30.50 -34.79 24.59
N ILE A 284 -29.53 -35.46 25.21
CA ILE A 284 -28.19 -34.94 25.43
C ILE A 284 -27.46 -34.87 24.08
N ALA A 285 -26.82 -33.74 23.79
CA ALA A 285 -26.08 -33.54 22.55
C ALA A 285 -24.59 -33.84 22.73
N ALA A 286 -24.05 -34.77 21.93
CA ALA A 286 -22.62 -35.05 21.87
C ALA A 286 -21.99 -34.36 20.64
N ILE A 287 -21.04 -33.46 20.88
CA ILE A 287 -20.36 -32.63 19.87
C ILE A 287 -18.88 -33.00 19.87
N VAL A 288 -18.28 -33.07 18.68
CA VAL A 288 -16.84 -33.26 18.51
C VAL A 288 -16.24 -31.96 18.00
N LEU A 289 -15.47 -31.26 18.83
CA LEU A 289 -14.82 -30.01 18.45
C LEU A 289 -13.42 -30.24 17.90
N GLY A 290 -13.13 -29.65 16.74
CA GLY A 290 -11.78 -29.47 16.24
C GLY A 290 -11.00 -28.37 16.99
N MET A 291 -9.73 -28.17 16.63
CA MET A 291 -8.94 -27.02 17.12
C MET A 291 -9.41 -25.72 16.46
N ASN A 292 -9.70 -24.69 17.27
CA ASN A 292 -10.22 -23.39 16.82
C ASN A 292 -11.51 -23.53 15.99
N ASP A 293 -12.37 -24.45 16.44
CA ASP A 293 -13.65 -24.75 15.80
C ASP A 293 -14.74 -23.87 16.41
N HIS A 294 -15.71 -23.50 15.58
CA HIS A 294 -16.83 -22.64 15.96
C HIS A 294 -18.13 -23.38 15.64
N VAL A 295 -18.75 -23.98 16.65
CA VAL A 295 -19.93 -24.83 16.45
C VAL A 295 -21.19 -24.15 16.91
N VAL A 296 -22.21 -24.14 16.03
CA VAL A 296 -23.55 -23.66 16.38
C VAL A 296 -24.44 -24.85 16.73
N TRP A 297 -24.98 -24.88 17.95
CA TRP A 297 -25.87 -25.94 18.42
C TRP A 297 -27.13 -25.39 19.06
N ASN A 298 -28.29 -25.69 18.48
CA ASN A 298 -29.57 -25.18 18.97
C ASN A 298 -30.38 -26.27 19.66
N PHE A 299 -31.02 -25.93 20.79
CA PHE A 299 -31.96 -26.81 21.48
C PHE A 299 -33.40 -26.37 21.21
N GLN A 300 -34.27 -27.35 20.98
CA GLN A 300 -35.72 -27.16 20.92
C GLN A 300 -36.37 -27.89 22.08
N LEU A 301 -37.09 -27.15 22.93
CA LEU A 301 -37.73 -27.67 24.12
C LEU A 301 -39.23 -27.85 23.91
N THR A 302 -39.77 -28.99 24.29
CA THR A 302 -41.21 -29.25 24.35
C THR A 302 -41.74 -28.88 25.73
N LYS A 303 -42.78 -28.05 25.78
CA LYS A 303 -43.39 -27.64 27.05
C LYS A 303 -44.12 -28.84 27.67
N LEU A 304 -43.91 -29.08 28.96
CA LEU A 304 -44.65 -30.11 29.69
C LEU A 304 -46.14 -29.75 29.67
N ALA A 305 -46.99 -30.68 29.23
CA ALA A 305 -48.44 -30.50 29.34
C ALA A 305 -48.79 -30.28 30.81
N SER A 306 -49.34 -29.11 31.16
CA SER A 306 -49.83 -28.84 32.51
C SER A 306 -50.94 -29.85 32.82
N GLY A 307 -50.62 -30.87 33.60
CA GLY A 307 -51.62 -31.72 34.22
C GLY A 307 -52.48 -30.88 35.15
N ASN A 308 -53.81 -31.04 35.00
CA ASN A 308 -54.91 -30.43 35.75
C ASN A 308 -54.65 -30.11 37.21
#